data_AF-A0A7X6L990-F1
#
_entry.id   AF-A0A7X6L990-F1
#
_cell.length_a   1.000
_cell.length_b   1.000
_cell.length_c   1.000
_cell.angle_alpha   90.00
_cell.angle_beta   90.00
_cell.angle_gamma   90.00
#
_symmetry.space_group_name_H-M   'P 1'
#
loop_
_entity.id
_entity.type
_entity.pdbx_description
1 polymer ?
#
loop_
_entity_poly.entity_id
_entity_poly.type
_entity_poly.pdbx_seq_one_letter_code
_entity_poly.pdbx_strand_id
1 'polypeptide(L)'
;MATSLTGSISVRTTEMGLPLGIEVDADQLRRDPEALAGDVLRLCKQAANRAGLARRAQLRQLGFGSEMLALTGLPTEQQVATQEIIDEQEYDTEPQSWLRSV
;
A
#
# COMPACT_ATOMS: atom_id res chain seq x y z
N MET A 1 -3.67 -7.36 -0.08
CA MET A 1 -3.41 -7.08 1.35
C MET A 1 -2.00 -6.54 1.49
N ALA A 2 -1.80 -5.58 2.38
CA ALA A 2 -0.51 -5.06 2.82
C ALA A 2 -0.51 -4.92 4.35
N THR A 3 0.67 -4.93 4.94
CA THR A 3 0.85 -4.89 6.40
C THR A 3 2.00 -3.94 6.73
N SER A 4 1.92 -3.23 7.85
CA SER A 4 3.02 -2.43 8.37
C SER A 4 4.25 -3.30 8.67
N LEU A 5 5.43 -2.67 8.78
CA LEU A 5 6.69 -3.38 9.08
C LEU A 5 6.60 -4.24 10.35
N THR A 6 5.89 -3.75 11.36
CA THR A 6 5.72 -4.41 12.66
C THR A 6 4.59 -5.43 12.69
N GLY A 7 3.74 -5.50 11.66
CA GLY A 7 2.54 -6.34 11.68
C GLY A 7 1.31 -5.71 12.33
N SER A 8 1.46 -4.59 13.04
CA SER A 8 0.41 -4.02 13.90
C SER A 8 -0.73 -3.31 13.15
N ILE A 9 -0.58 -3.10 11.85
CA ILE A 9 -1.63 -2.57 10.98
C ILE A 9 -1.67 -3.42 9.72
N SER A 10 -2.85 -3.95 9.38
CA SER A 10 -3.09 -4.75 8.19
C SER A 10 -4.25 -4.17 7.39
N VAL A 11 -4.10 -4.10 6.06
CA VAL A 11 -5.13 -3.54 5.18
C VAL A 11 -5.35 -4.44 3.97
N ARG A 12 -6.62 -4.71 3.68
CA ARG A 12 -7.09 -5.34 2.45
C ARG A 12 -7.85 -4.33 1.62
N THR A 13 -7.53 -4.23 0.33
CA THR A 13 -8.14 -3.29 -0.61
C THR A 13 -8.57 -3.97 -1.90
N THR A 14 -9.38 -3.25 -2.68
CA THR A 14 -9.56 -3.50 -4.13
C THR A 14 -8.31 -3.12 -4.93
N GLU A 15 -8.25 -3.47 -6.22
CA GLU A 15 -7.20 -3.00 -7.13
C GLU A 15 -7.14 -1.48 -7.31
N MET A 16 -8.19 -0.74 -6.93
CA MET A 16 -8.25 0.73 -6.96
C MET A 16 -7.98 1.37 -5.60
N GLY A 17 -7.63 0.58 -4.57
CA GLY A 17 -7.28 1.10 -3.25
C GLY A 17 -8.46 1.40 -2.33
N LEU A 18 -9.67 0.99 -2.69
CA LEU A 18 -10.80 1.07 -1.76
C LEU A 18 -10.63 0.01 -0.66
N PRO A 19 -10.63 0.39 0.63
CA PRO A 19 -10.46 -0.55 1.73
C PRO A 19 -11.66 -1.50 1.86
N LEU A 20 -11.36 -2.79 1.94
CA LEU A 20 -12.30 -3.89 2.19
C LEU A 20 -12.20 -4.42 3.62
N GLY A 21 -11.17 -4.03 4.36
CA GLY A 21 -10.93 -4.42 5.74
C GLY A 21 -9.63 -3.84 6.25
N ILE A 22 -9.63 -3.40 7.50
CA ILE A 22 -8.50 -2.80 8.21
C ILE A 22 -8.45 -3.46 9.58
N GLU A 23 -7.28 -3.98 9.95
CA GLU A 23 -6.99 -4.46 11.30
C GLU A 23 -5.92 -3.55 11.89
N VAL A 24 -6.15 -3.13 13.14
CA VAL A 24 -5.27 -2.20 13.86
C VAL A 24 -5.14 -2.70 15.29
N ASP A 25 -3.90 -2.93 15.74
CA ASP A 25 -3.64 -3.27 17.12
C ASP A 25 -4.03 -2.12 18.06
N ALA A 26 -4.51 -2.44 19.26
CA ALA A 26 -5.11 -1.46 20.16
C ALA A 26 -4.13 -0.37 20.64
N ASP A 27 -2.82 -0.66 20.67
CA ASP A 27 -1.77 0.30 21.01
C ASP A 27 -1.62 1.38 19.93
N GLN A 28 -1.87 1.06 18.66
CA GLN A 28 -1.80 1.99 17.55
C GLN A 28 -2.90 3.05 17.61
N LEU A 29 -4.06 2.74 18.19
CA LEU A 29 -5.19 3.67 18.34
C LEU A 29 -4.93 4.82 19.32
N ARG A 30 -3.85 4.75 20.11
CA ARG A 30 -3.43 5.81 21.04
C ARG A 30 -2.42 6.78 20.43
N ARG A 31 -1.91 6.49 19.23
CA ARG A 31 -0.97 7.33 18.50
C ARG A 31 -1.68 8.57 17.96
N ASP A 32 -0.90 9.50 17.43
CA ASP A 32 -1.43 10.63 16.67
C ASP A 32 -2.34 10.12 15.52
N PRO A 33 -3.63 10.56 15.47
CA PRO A 33 -4.56 10.11 14.46
C PRO A 33 -4.14 10.43 13.02
N GLU A 34 -3.39 11.52 12.81
CA GLU A 34 -2.90 11.86 11.46
C GLU A 34 -1.83 10.88 11.00
N ALA A 35 -0.88 10.53 11.87
CA ALA A 35 0.10 9.49 11.61
C ALA A 35 -0.55 8.12 11.31
N LEU A 36 -1.56 7.72 12.09
CA LEU A 36 -2.30 6.47 11.84
C LEU A 36 -3.04 6.51 10.49
N ALA A 37 -3.69 7.62 10.16
CA ALA A 37 -4.37 7.78 8.87
C ALA A 37 -3.38 7.71 7.71
N GLY A 38 -2.19 8.30 7.85
CA GLY A 38 -1.09 8.21 6.89
C GLY A 38 -0.64 6.76 6.66
N ASP A 39 -0.42 6.00 7.74
CA ASP A 39 -0.05 4.58 7.68
C ASP A 39 -1.12 3.76 6.95
N VAL A 40 -2.41 3.95 7.29
CA VAL A 40 -3.52 3.24 6.64
C VAL A 40 -3.60 3.59 5.15
N LEU A 41 -3.51 4.87 4.79
CA LEU A 41 -3.56 5.31 3.40
C LEU A 41 -2.40 4.73 2.58
N ARG A 42 -1.20 4.74 3.13
CA ARG A 42 -0.01 4.14 2.51
C ARG A 42 -0.22 2.64 2.29
N LEU A 43 -0.70 1.91 3.30
CA LEU A 43 -0.99 0.48 3.16
C LEU A 43 -2.11 0.22 2.14
N CYS A 44 -3.11 1.09 2.03
CA CYS A 44 -4.12 1.02 0.97
C CYS A 44 -3.48 1.12 -0.43
N LYS A 45 -2.59 2.10 -0.65
CA LYS A 45 -1.87 2.28 -1.92
C LYS A 45 -0.99 1.07 -2.25
N GLN A 46 -0.22 0.57 -1.28
CA GLN A 46 0.63 -0.61 -1.46
C GLN A 46 -0.19 -1.87 -1.81
N ALA A 47 -1.29 -2.10 -1.10
CA ALA A 47 -2.19 -3.22 -1.38
C ALA A 47 -2.86 -3.10 -2.76
N ALA A 48 -3.25 -1.88 -3.16
CA ALA A 48 -3.81 -1.60 -4.48
C ALA A 48 -2.80 -1.85 -5.61
N ASN A 49 -1.57 -1.36 -5.46
CA ASN A 49 -0.50 -1.58 -6.43
C ASN A 49 -0.27 -3.07 -6.68
N ARG A 50 -0.14 -3.86 -5.61
CA ARG A 50 0.03 -5.32 -5.71
C ARG A 50 -1.17 -6.00 -6.40
N ALA A 51 -2.39 -5.65 -6.01
CA ALA A 51 -3.61 -6.20 -6.61
C ALA A 51 -3.76 -5.80 -8.08
N GLY A 52 -3.44 -4.55 -8.40
CA GLY A 52 -3.51 -3.99 -9.75
C GLY A 52 -2.51 -4.63 -10.70
N LEU A 53 -1.26 -4.86 -10.26
CA LEU A 53 -0.26 -5.61 -11.04
C LEU A 53 -0.71 -7.05 -11.31
N ALA A 54 -1.21 -7.74 -10.27
CA ALA A 54 -1.74 -9.09 -10.43
C ALA A 54 -2.91 -9.14 -11.43
N ARG A 55 -3.84 -8.17 -11.33
CA ARG A 55 -4.98 -8.05 -12.24
C ARG A 55 -4.53 -7.75 -13.67
N ARG A 56 -3.56 -6.85 -13.84
CA ARG A 56 -2.98 -6.50 -15.15
C ARG A 56 -2.31 -7.72 -15.79
N ALA A 57 -1.58 -8.52 -15.01
CA ALA A 57 -0.97 -9.77 -15.47
C ALA A 57 -2.02 -10.80 -15.90
N GLN A 58 -3.13 -10.95 -15.15
CA GLN A 58 -4.24 -11.81 -15.54
C GLN A 58 -4.87 -11.38 -16.87
N LEU A 59 -5.13 -10.08 -17.05
CA LEU A 59 -5.72 -9.56 -18.29
C LEU A 59 -4.78 -9.75 -19.49
N ARG A 60 -3.46 -9.59 -19.31
CA ARG A 60 -2.46 -9.94 -20.34
C ARG A 60 -2.58 -11.41 -20.75
N GLN A 61 -2.71 -12.33 -19.80
CA GLN A 61 -2.87 -13.77 -20.07
C GLN A 61 -4.17 -14.08 -20.82
N LEU A 62 -5.22 -13.26 -20.64
CA LEU A 62 -6.47 -13.35 -21.38
C LEU A 62 -6.42 -12.70 -22.78
N GLY A 63 -5.26 -12.22 -23.21
CA GLY A 63 -5.05 -11.66 -24.55
C GLY A 63 -5.29 -10.15 -24.67
N PHE A 64 -5.41 -9.43 -23.56
CA PHE A 64 -5.56 -7.97 -23.61
C PHE A 64 -4.25 -7.32 -24.07
N GLY A 65 -4.34 -6.55 -25.16
CA GLY A 65 -3.23 -5.75 -25.67
C GLY A 65 -2.87 -4.57 -24.76
N SER A 66 -1.71 -3.97 -25.00
CA SER A 66 -1.19 -2.84 -24.21
C SER A 66 -2.16 -1.65 -24.14
N GLU A 67 -2.80 -1.30 -25.26
CA GLU A 67 -3.79 -0.21 -25.32
C GLU A 67 -5.02 -0.49 -24.46
N MET A 68 -5.59 -1.70 -24.57
CA MET A 68 -6.73 -2.10 -23.72
C MET A 68 -6.36 -2.08 -22.23
N LEU A 69 -5.15 -2.54 -21.89
CA LEU A 69 -4.67 -2.50 -20.52
C LEU A 69 -4.45 -1.07 -20.01
N ALA A 70 -4.10 -0.12 -20.87
CA ALA A 70 -3.99 1.29 -20.49
C ALA A 70 -5.36 1.88 -20.09
N LEU A 71 -6.45 1.44 -20.74
CA LEU A 71 -7.81 1.89 -20.42
C LEU A 71 -8.36 1.37 -19.09
N THR A 72 -7.76 0.33 -18.51
CA THR A 72 -8.23 -0.26 -17.25
C THR A 72 -7.94 0.61 -16.01
N GLY A 73 -7.04 1.58 -16.12
CA GLY A 73 -6.54 2.34 -14.98
C GLY A 73 -5.65 1.54 -14.01
N LEU A 74 -5.32 0.28 -14.33
CA LEU A 74 -4.44 -0.55 -13.51
C LEU A 74 -2.99 -0.06 -13.61
N PRO A 75 -2.25 -0.03 -12.48
CA PRO A 75 -0.88 0.46 -12.45
C PRO A 75 0.06 -0.41 -13.30
N THR A 76 1.09 0.21 -13.85
CA THR A 76 2.21 -0.48 -14.49
C THR A 76 3.31 -0.79 -13.48
N GLU A 77 4.18 -1.75 -13.80
CA GLU A 77 5.34 -2.11 -12.97
C GLU A 77 6.25 -0.90 -12.72
N GLN A 78 6.44 -0.05 -13.75
CA GLN A 78 7.21 1.18 -13.63
C GLN A 78 6.54 2.19 -12.69
N GLN A 79 5.22 2.38 -12.78
CA GLN A 79 4.49 3.28 -11.89
C GLN A 79 4.57 2.82 -10.43
N VAL A 80 4.45 1.51 -10.18
CA VAL A 80 4.60 0.95 -8.83
C VAL A 80 6.02 1.16 -8.32
N ALA A 81 7.04 0.86 -9.13
CA ALA A 81 8.44 1.06 -8.72
C ALA A 81 8.75 2.53 -8.40
N THR A 82 8.25 3.48 -9.20
CA THR A 82 8.39 4.90 -8.91
C THR A 82 7.69 5.29 -7.60
N GLN A 83 6.49 4.76 -7.35
CA GLN A 83 5.76 5.04 -6.11
C GLN A 83 6.46 4.46 -4.89
N GLU A 84 7.02 3.25 -4.98
CA GLU A 84 7.76 2.63 -3.88
C GLU A 84 9.01 3.44 -3.49
N ILE A 85 9.73 3.99 -4.48
CA ILE A 85 10.87 4.90 -4.22
C ILE A 85 10.41 6.16 -3.48
N ILE A 86 9.26 6.74 -3.86
CA ILE A 86 8.71 7.93 -3.20
C ILE A 86 8.32 7.60 -1.75
N ASP A 87 7.59 6.50 -1.55
CA ASP A 87 7.16 6.04 -0.23
C ASP A 87 8.35 5.73 0.69
N GLU A 88 9.45 5.15 0.15
CA GLU A 88 10.69 4.89 0.89
C GLU A 88 11.37 6.19 1.35
N GLN A 89 11.48 7.19 0.46
CA GLN A 89 12.09 8.49 0.80
C GLN A 89 11.29 9.27 1.85
N GLU A 90 9.96 9.20 1.77
CA GLU A 90 9.07 9.81 2.75
C GLU A 90 9.19 9.12 4.12
N TYR A 91 9.42 7.81 4.15
CA TYR A 91 9.55 7.02 5.37
C TYR A 91 10.92 7.15 6.06
N ASP A 92 12.00 7.30 5.29
CA ASP A 92 13.38 7.38 5.83
C ASP A 92 13.68 8.72 6.56
N THR A 93 12.69 9.60 6.68
CA THR A 93 12.86 10.93 7.27
C THR A 93 12.71 10.96 8.81
N GLU A 94 12.21 9.93 9.49
CA GLU A 94 12.30 9.87 10.97
C GLU A 94 12.41 8.45 11.56
N PRO A 95 13.58 8.05 12.09
CA PRO A 95 13.60 7.03 13.13
C PRO A 95 13.10 7.67 14.44
N GLN A 96 11.80 7.52 14.74
CA GLN A 96 11.28 7.83 16.08
C GLN A 96 11.82 6.79 17.08
N SER A 97 13.01 7.08 17.61
CA SER A 97 13.54 6.56 18.87
C SER A 97 13.72 5.04 18.98
N TRP A 98 14.98 4.60 18.96
CA TRP A 98 15.42 3.26 19.40
C TRP A 98 15.46 3.09 20.93
N LEU A 99 14.73 3.90 21.70
CA LEU A 99 14.73 3.85 23.16
C LEU A 99 13.40 3.30 23.69
N ARG A 100 13.41 2.01 24.03
CA ARG A 100 12.51 1.50 25.07
C ARG A 100 13.09 1.96 26.42
N SER A 101 12.36 2.80 27.15
CA SER A 101 12.64 2.96 28.59
C SER A 101 12.31 1.66 29.31
N VAL A 102 13.27 1.18 30.10
CA VAL A 102 13.08 0.18 31.16
C VAL A 102 12.37 0.80 32.36
#